data_AF-I3UFF9-F1
#
_entry.id   AF-I3UFF9-F1
#
_cell.length_a   1.000
_cell.length_b   1.000
_cell.length_c   1.000
_cell.angle_alpha   90.00
_cell.angle_beta   90.00
_cell.angle_gamma   90.00
#
_symmetry.space_group_name_H-M   'P 1'
#
loop_
_entity.id
_entity.type
_entity.pdbx_description
1 polymer ?
#
loop_
_entity_poly.entity_id
_entity_poly.type
_entity_poly.pdbx_seq_one_letter_code
_entity_poly.pdbx_strand_id
1 'polypeptide(L)' 'MLMTAERGDVVLDQDVQEITTLIPGLTVTRVSDAGHMIPWDNEAGFYAAFGDFLGARLD' A
#
# COMPACT_ATOMS: atom_id res chain seq x y z
N MET A 1 5.76 3.96 5.46
CA MET A 1 4.71 3.06 4.94
C MET A 1 4.93 2.86 3.46
N LEU A 2 4.72 1.65 2.96
CA LEU A 2 4.67 1.30 1.55
C LEU A 2 3.24 0.85 1.23
N MET A 3 2.58 1.53 0.30
CA MET A 3 1.25 1.16 -0.18
C MET A 3 1.40 0.57 -1.58
N THR A 4 0.87 -0.64 -1.79
CA THR A 4 0.95 -1.34 -3.07
C THR A 4 -0.43 -1.72 -3.59
N ALA A 5 -0.53 -1.91 -4.91
CA ALA A 5 -1.74 -2.35 -5.57
C ALA A 5 -1.80 -3.88 -5.64
N GLU A 6 -3.00 -4.46 -5.59
CA GLU A 6 -3.19 -5.91 -5.82
C GLU A 6 -2.96 -6.29 -7.28
N ARG A 7 -3.40 -5.46 -8.24
CA ARG A 7 -3.40 -5.76 -9.69
C ARG A 7 -2.45 -4.86 -10.50
N GLY A 8 -1.57 -4.11 -9.84
CA GLY A 8 -0.73 -3.12 -10.49
C GLY A 8 0.51 -3.71 -11.17
N ASP A 9 0.95 -4.93 -10.80
CA ASP A 9 2.13 -5.64 -11.31
C ASP A 9 3.47 -4.85 -11.33
N VAL A 10 3.49 -3.64 -10.76
CA VAL A 10 4.69 -2.77 -10.67
C VAL A 10 5.53 -3.11 -9.44
N VAL A 11 4.89 -3.38 -8.31
CA VAL A 11 5.56 -3.80 -7.07
C VAL A 11 5.14 -5.22 -6.77
N LEU A 12 6.07 -6.14 -6.95
CA LEU A 12 5.85 -7.57 -6.76
C LEU A 12 6.09 -7.97 -5.30
N ASP A 13 5.62 -9.15 -4.92
CA ASP A 13 5.82 -9.69 -3.57
C ASP A 13 7.32 -9.82 -3.22
N GLN A 14 8.17 -10.10 -4.21
CA GLN A 14 9.63 -10.16 -4.02
C GLN A 14 10.21 -8.78 -3.67
N ASP A 15 9.75 -7.71 -4.33
CA ASP A 15 10.20 -6.35 -4.06
C ASP A 15 9.79 -5.92 -2.64
N VAL A 16 8.57 -6.29 -2.22
CA VAL A 16 8.09 -6.06 -0.85
C VAL A 16 8.97 -6.76 0.17
N GLN A 17 9.36 -8.02 -0.08
CA GLN A 17 10.23 -8.79 0.80
C GLN A 17 11.63 -8.16 0.91
N GLU A 18 12.21 -7.75 -0.22
CA GLU A 18 13.51 -7.08 -0.27
C GLU A 18 13.48 -5.78 0.55
N ILE A 19 12.52 -4.90 0.27
CA ILE A 19 12.43 -3.59 0.92
C ILE A 19 12.15 -3.74 2.43
N THR A 20 11.32 -4.71 2.82
CA THR A 20 11.04 -4.98 4.25
C THR A 20 12.29 -5.47 5.00
N THR A 21 13.19 -6.16 4.31
CA THR A 21 14.49 -6.57 4.87
C THR A 21 15.43 -5.37 5.02
N LEU A 22 15.42 -4.46 4.04
CA LEU A 22 16.26 -3.26 4.04
C LEU A 22 15.81 -2.20 5.06
N ILE A 23 14.51 -2.12 5.35
CA ILE A 23 13.92 -1.12 6.23
C ILE A 23 13.14 -1.81 7.36
N PRO A 24 13.82 -2.22 8.45
CA PRO A 24 13.16 -2.77 9.62
C PRO A 24 12.11 -1.80 10.18
N GLY A 25 10.88 -2.29 10.36
CA GLY A 25 9.75 -1.48 10.82
C GLY A 25 8.93 -0.82 9.71
N LEU A 26 9.23 -1.08 8.43
CA LEU A 26 8.37 -0.64 7.33
C LEU A 26 6.97 -1.27 7.41
N THR A 27 5.95 -0.44 7.57
CA THR A 27 4.56 -0.86 7.39
C THR A 27 4.25 -1.01 5.90
N VAL A 28 3.70 -2.15 5.51
CA VAL A 28 3.26 -2.43 4.14
C VAL A 28 1.75 -2.68 4.12
N THR A 29 1.03 -1.99 3.24
CA THR A 29 -0.41 -2.19 3.03
C THR A 29 -0.68 -2.43 1.55
N ARG A 30 -1.44 -3.50 1.24
CA ARG A 30 -1.90 -3.78 -0.12
C ARG A 30 -3.35 -3.36 -0.29
N VAL A 31 -3.64 -2.53 -1.28
CA VAL A 31 -5.00 -2.10 -1.62
C VAL A 31 -5.62 -3.11 -2.59
N SER A 32 -6.67 -3.80 -2.13
CA SER A 32 -7.45 -4.73 -2.94
C SER A 32 -8.14 -4.02 -4.10
N ASP A 33 -8.28 -4.71 -5.23
CA ASP A 33 -8.94 -4.20 -6.44
C ASP A 33 -8.36 -2.90 -7.02
N ALA A 34 -7.13 -2.55 -6.65
CA ALA A 34 -6.40 -1.43 -7.25
C ALA A 34 -5.41 -1.90 -8.31
N GLY A 35 -5.26 -1.11 -9.38
CA GLY A 35 -4.27 -1.28 -10.44
C GLY A 35 -3.14 -0.26 -10.32
N HIS A 36 -2.70 0.29 -11.46
CA HIS A 36 -1.57 1.23 -11.51
C HIS A 36 -1.82 2.53 -10.74
N MET A 37 -3.06 2.98 -10.64
CA MET A 37 -3.41 4.29 -10.09
C MET A 37 -4.29 4.07 -8.87
N ILE A 38 -3.71 3.57 -7.77
CA ILE A 38 -4.42 3.20 -6.53
C ILE A 38 -5.52 4.22 -6.12
N PRO A 39 -5.26 5.54 -6.05
CA PRO A 39 -6.31 6.49 -5.64
C PRO A 39 -7.47 6.62 -6.63
N TRP A 40 -7.25 6.32 -7.92
CA TRP A 40 -8.27 6.37 -8.97
C TRP A 40 -8.99 5.03 -9.14
N ASP A 41 -8.28 3.92 -8.94
CA ASP A 41 -8.82 2.57 -9.10
C ASP A 41 -9.67 2.16 -7.88
N ASN A 42 -9.24 2.52 -6.68
CA ASN A 42 -9.96 2.26 -5.44
C ASN A 42 -9.72 3.38 -4.42
N GLU A 43 -10.44 4.49 -4.56
CA GLU A 43 -10.33 5.66 -3.69
C GLU A 43 -10.61 5.34 -2.21
N ALA A 44 -11.68 4.58 -1.93
CA ALA A 44 -12.02 4.20 -0.55
C ALA A 44 -10.93 3.32 0.08
N GLY A 45 -10.41 2.35 -0.69
CA GLY A 45 -9.30 1.50 -0.28
C GLY A 45 -8.01 2.28 -0.07
N PHE A 46 -7.74 3.29 -0.90
CA PHE A 46 -6.61 4.20 -0.76
C PHE A 46 -6.63 4.94 0.58
N TYR A 47 -7.74 5.59 0.94
CA TYR A 47 -7.85 6.28 2.23
C TYR A 47 -7.78 5.31 3.42
N ALA A 48 -8.48 4.17 3.32
CA ALA A 48 -8.45 3.15 4.36
C ALA A 48 -7.05 2.57 4.59
N ALA A 49 -6.24 2.45 3.54
CA ALA A 49 -4.90 1.86 3.59
C ALA A 49 -3.87 2.68 4.36
N PHE A 50 -4.13 3.97 4.59
CA PHE A 50 -3.33 4.76 5.54
C PHE A 50 -3.50 4.29 6.99
N GLY A 51 -4.65 3.71 7.35
CA GLY A 51 -4.92 3.27 8.71
C GLY A 51 -4.61 4.36 9.73
N ASP A 52 -3.68 4.07 10.65
CA ASP A 52 -3.25 5.01 11.69
C ASP A 52 -1.89 5.66 11.37
N PHE A 53 -1.32 5.44 10.17
CA PHE A 53 0.02 5.91 9.78
C PHE A 53 0.17 7.43 9.88
N LEU A 54 -0.88 8.19 9.60
CA LEU A 54 -0.89 9.65 9.65
C LEU A 54 -1.16 10.21 11.06
N GLY A 55 -1.30 9.35 12.08
CA GLY A 55 -1.72 9.76 13.42
C GLY A 55 -3.20 10.08 13.57
N ALA A 56 -3.96 10.01 12.47
CA ALA A 56 -5.41 10.06 12.41
C ALA A 56 -5.88 9.23 11.21
N ARG A 57 -7.08 8.65 11.32
CA ARG A 57 -7.73 7.95 10.20
C ARG A 57 -8.28 8.96 9.21
N LEU A 58 -8.26 8.61 7.93
CA LEU A 58 -8.91 9.38 6.88
C LEU A 58 -10.27 8.75 6.58
N ASP A 59 -11.32 9.57 6.61
CA ASP A 59 -12.73 9.26 6.38
C ASP A 59 -13.24 9.78 5.03
#